data_AF-A0A1G6I775-F1
#
_entry.id   AF-A0A1G6I775-F1
#
_cell.length_a   1.000
_cell.length_b   1.000
_cell.length_c   1.000
_cell.angle_alpha   90.00
_cell.angle_beta   90.00
_cell.angle_gamma   90.00
#
_symmetry.space_group_name_H-M   'P 1'
#
loop_
_entity.id
_entity.type
_entity.pdbx_description
1 polymer ?
#
loop_
_entity_poly.entity_id
_entity_poly.type
_entity_poly.pdbx_seq_one_letter_code
_entity_poly.pdbx_strand_id
1 'polypeptide(L)'
;MQATIATRKPVDELTASDLEAFPVWEFAMDEEEVEEQDETWVKPVPTSEVPADGFSLSVAAVLKLANGRVYPGVVFCDTHAGLDIAAVALLTTGGRVLFSKNDSPSEIRRSLKRLGLGRQHVFPLDFCTRVPLARTGILERGTFNSSHA
;
A
#
# COMPACT_ATOMS: atom_id res chain seq x y z
N MET A 1 15.86 5.22 11.05
CA MET A 1 15.26 5.03 12.39
C MET A 1 14.15 4.01 12.22
N GLN A 2 14.06 2.99 13.07
CA GLN A 2 12.98 2.02 12.97
C GLN A 2 11.68 2.66 13.46
N ALA A 3 10.56 2.41 12.77
CA ALA A 3 9.25 2.86 13.23
C ALA A 3 8.96 2.33 14.65
N THR A 4 8.22 3.12 15.41
CA THR A 4 7.67 2.76 16.73
C THR A 4 6.17 2.98 16.72
N ILE A 5 5.47 2.52 17.75
CA ILE A 5 4.02 2.76 17.87
C ILE A 5 3.65 4.26 17.93
N ALA A 6 4.59 5.12 18.31
CA ALA A 6 4.43 6.56 18.34
C ALA A 6 4.85 7.26 17.04
N THR A 7 5.21 6.52 15.99
CA THR A 7 5.60 7.11 14.71
C THR A 7 4.37 7.64 13.97
N ARG A 8 4.44 8.89 13.51
CA ARG A 8 3.50 9.44 12.53
C ARG A 8 4.33 10.04 11.40
N LYS A 9 3.90 9.80 10.17
CA LYS A 9 4.61 10.31 8.98
C LYS A 9 3.69 10.32 7.77
N PRO A 10 4.02 11.12 6.74
CA PRO A 10 3.33 11.06 5.46
C PRO A 10 3.34 9.64 4.87
N VAL A 11 2.21 9.23 4.32
CA VAL A 11 2.04 7.89 3.71
C VAL A 11 3.00 7.65 2.54
N ASP A 12 3.53 8.70 1.92
CA ASP A 12 4.50 8.62 0.84
C ASP A 12 5.94 8.35 1.29
N GLU A 13 6.21 8.55 2.58
CA GLU A 13 7.47 8.23 3.22
C GLU A 13 7.50 6.84 3.86
N LEU A 14 6.42 6.06 3.77
CA LEU A 14 6.41 4.67 4.25
C LEU A 14 7.47 3.85 3.51
N THR A 15 8.36 3.23 4.29
CA THR A 15 9.44 2.39 3.78
C THR A 15 9.17 0.91 4.02
N ALA A 16 9.94 0.04 3.35
CA ALA A 16 9.84 -1.40 3.58
C ALA A 16 10.19 -1.76 5.04
N SER A 17 11.12 -1.05 5.66
CA SER A 17 11.49 -1.26 7.07
C SER A 17 10.38 -0.85 8.03
N ASP A 18 9.65 0.23 7.72
CA ASP A 18 8.48 0.65 8.49
C ASP A 18 7.39 -0.43 8.45
N LEU A 19 7.15 -1.00 7.27
CA LEU A 19 6.18 -2.07 7.04
C LEU A 19 6.60 -3.43 7.61
N GLU A 20 7.90 -3.65 7.80
CA GLU A 20 8.43 -4.82 8.50
C GLU A 20 8.25 -4.70 10.01
N ALA A 21 8.38 -3.49 10.56
CA ALA A 21 8.13 -3.22 11.97
C ALA A 21 6.63 -3.25 12.28
N PHE A 22 5.81 -2.64 11.42
CA PHE A 22 4.35 -2.59 11.55
C PHE A 22 3.71 -2.89 10.20
N PRO A 23 3.05 -4.05 10.05
CA PRO A 23 2.50 -4.46 8.75
C PRO A 23 1.21 -3.74 8.37
N VAL A 24 0.59 -3.00 9.30
CA VAL A 24 -0.67 -2.28 9.09
C VAL A 24 -0.53 -0.86 9.61
N TRP A 25 -0.95 0.10 8.80
CA TRP A 25 -0.99 1.52 9.13
C TRP A 25 -2.35 2.08 8.75
N GLU A 26 -2.79 3.10 9.46
CA GLU A 26 -4.04 3.82 9.21
C GLU A 26 -3.79 5.32 9.22
N PHE A 27 -4.72 6.10 8.65
CA PHE A 27 -4.63 7.56 8.71
C PHE A 27 -4.73 8.04 10.16
N ALA A 28 -3.89 9.02 10.51
CA ALA A 28 -3.87 9.64 11.84
C ALA A 28 -4.97 10.71 11.99
N MET A 29 -6.22 10.36 11.64
CA MET A 29 -7.37 11.29 11.63
C MET A 29 -7.76 11.81 13.03
N ASP A 30 -7.40 11.10 14.08
CA ASP A 30 -7.67 11.47 15.47
C ASP A 30 -6.68 12.51 16.03
N GLU A 31 -5.69 12.93 15.24
CA GLU A 31 -4.66 13.91 15.62
C GLU A 31 -4.79 15.24 14.82
N GLU A 32 -5.97 15.55 14.28
CA GLU A 32 -6.29 16.76 13.48
C GLU A 32 -6.14 18.11 14.23
N GLU A 33 -5.80 18.10 15.52
CA GLU A 33 -5.52 19.32 16.30
C GLU A 33 -4.03 19.78 16.23
N VAL A 34 -3.16 19.04 15.50
CA VAL A 34 -1.76 19.41 15.31
C VAL A 34 -1.58 20.15 13.98
N GLU A 35 -1.29 21.45 14.04
CA GLU A 35 -1.18 22.39 12.90
C GLU A 35 -0.26 21.95 11.74
N GLU A 36 0.61 20.95 11.95
CA GLU A 36 1.57 20.42 10.96
C GLU A 36 1.20 19.04 10.38
N GLN A 37 0.14 18.38 10.88
CA GLN A 37 -0.34 17.10 10.34
C GLN A 37 -1.42 17.36 9.28
N ASP A 38 -1.30 16.71 8.13
CA ASP A 38 -2.32 16.77 7.06
C ASP A 38 -3.03 15.41 6.87
N GLU A 39 -4.05 15.38 6.02
CA GLU A 39 -4.85 14.19 5.67
C GLU A 39 -4.05 13.07 4.96
N THR A 40 -2.71 13.17 4.89
CA THR A 40 -1.81 12.15 4.33
C THR A 40 -0.96 11.45 5.38
N TRP A 41 -1.05 11.86 6.65
CA TRP A 41 -0.28 11.27 7.74
C TRP A 41 -0.88 9.94 8.18
N VAL A 42 0.01 8.97 8.41
CA VAL A 42 -0.34 7.63 8.87
C VAL A 42 0.37 7.29 10.17
N LYS A 43 -0.28 6.45 10.96
CA LYS A 43 0.25 5.87 12.19
C LYS A 43 0.19 4.34 12.13
N PRO A 44 1.11 3.63 12.80
CA PRO A 44 1.10 2.19 12.82
C PRO A 44 -0.02 1.66 13.72
N VAL A 45 -0.63 0.55 13.29
CA VAL A 45 -1.61 -0.19 14.08
C VAL A 45 -0.86 -1.33 14.80
N PRO A 46 -1.00 -1.49 16.13
CA PRO A 46 -0.30 -2.52 16.90
C PRO A 46 -0.97 -3.90 16.72
N THR A 47 -0.96 -4.41 15.49
CA THR A 47 -1.62 -5.66 15.10
C THR A 47 -0.70 -6.54 14.25
N SER A 48 -0.93 -7.84 14.28
CA SER A 48 -0.30 -8.84 13.41
C SER A 48 -1.24 -9.35 12.31
N GLU A 49 -2.41 -8.74 12.16
CA GLU A 49 -3.45 -9.09 11.18
C GLU A 49 -4.12 -7.84 10.63
N VAL A 50 -4.61 -7.90 9.39
CA VAL A 50 -5.41 -6.81 8.80
C VAL A 50 -6.76 -6.79 9.52
N PRO A 51 -7.15 -5.67 10.16
CA PRO A 51 -8.44 -5.55 10.85
C PRO A 51 -9.61 -5.91 9.94
N ALA A 52 -10.66 -6.51 10.50
CA ALA A 52 -11.83 -6.94 9.72
C ALA A 52 -12.79 -5.80 9.34
N ASP A 53 -12.64 -4.63 9.97
CA ASP A 53 -13.49 -3.45 9.81
C ASP A 53 -12.65 -2.16 9.74
N GLY A 54 -11.43 -2.27 9.19
CA GLY A 54 -10.55 -1.13 8.98
C GLY A 54 -10.91 -0.34 7.73
N PHE A 55 -10.72 0.97 7.81
CA PHE A 55 -10.96 1.95 6.77
C PHE A 55 -9.65 2.65 6.40
N SER A 56 -9.43 2.86 5.10
CA SER A 56 -8.28 3.56 4.53
C SER A 56 -6.93 3.04 5.06
N LEU A 57 -6.79 1.72 5.11
CA LEU A 57 -5.59 1.06 5.60
C LEU A 57 -4.47 1.09 4.57
N SER A 58 -3.24 1.18 5.06
CA SER A 58 -2.00 0.92 4.32
C SER A 58 -1.40 -0.41 4.82
N VAL A 59 -1.55 -1.47 4.03
CA VAL A 59 -1.19 -2.84 4.42
C VAL A 59 0.06 -3.30 3.68
N ALA A 60 1.02 -3.83 4.43
CA ALA A 60 2.23 -4.41 3.89
C ALA A 60 1.93 -5.61 2.99
N ALA A 61 2.50 -5.60 1.78
CA ALA A 61 2.30 -6.64 0.78
C ALA A 61 3.59 -6.95 0.02
N VAL A 62 3.57 -8.09 -0.66
CA VAL A 62 4.53 -8.45 -1.71
C VAL A 62 3.82 -8.27 -3.04
N LEU A 63 4.41 -7.47 -3.93
CA LEU A 63 3.88 -7.20 -5.27
C LEU A 63 4.76 -7.92 -6.30
N LYS A 64 4.14 -8.71 -7.18
CA LYS A 64 4.82 -9.37 -8.29
C LYS A 64 4.29 -8.82 -9.60
N LEU A 65 5.19 -8.28 -10.41
CA LEU A 65 4.86 -7.73 -11.73
C LEU A 65 4.67 -8.84 -12.77
N ALA A 66 4.02 -8.52 -13.88
CA ALA A 66 3.82 -9.45 -15.00
C ALA A 66 5.14 -10.05 -15.54
N ASN A 67 6.24 -9.28 -15.50
CA ASN A 67 7.56 -9.78 -15.90
C ASN A 67 8.28 -10.64 -14.83
N GLY A 68 7.61 -10.94 -13.71
CA GLY A 68 8.13 -11.77 -12.62
C GLY A 68 8.97 -11.03 -11.58
N ARG A 69 9.25 -9.73 -11.74
CA ARG A 69 9.95 -8.94 -10.71
C ARG A 69 9.08 -8.81 -9.46
N VAL A 70 9.71 -8.88 -8.30
CA VAL A 70 9.03 -8.81 -7.00
C VAL A 70 9.51 -7.58 -6.23
N TYR A 71 8.56 -6.88 -5.62
CA TYR A 71 8.80 -5.69 -4.81
C TYR A 71 8.10 -5.82 -3.45
N PRO A 72 8.70 -5.33 -2.36
CA PRO A 72 7.90 -4.95 -1.20
C PRO A 72 6.95 -3.83 -1.62
N GLY A 73 5.74 -3.83 -1.07
CA GLY A 73 4.73 -2.87 -1.44
C GLY A 73 3.69 -2.61 -0.36
N VAL A 74 2.80 -1.69 -0.68
CA VAL A 74 1.64 -1.33 0.13
C VAL A 74 0.39 -1.57 -0.70
N VAL A 75 -0.60 -2.23 -0.10
CA VAL A 75 -1.97 -2.27 -0.59
C VAL A 75 -2.76 -1.23 0.21
N PHE A 76 -3.40 -0.30 -0.49
CA PHE A 76 -4.31 0.67 0.10
C PHE A 76 -5.73 0.13 -0.01
N CYS A 77 -6.39 -0.09 1.12
CA CYS A 77 -7.66 -0.82 1.13
C CYS A 77 -8.59 -0.50 2.29
N ASP A 78 -9.87 -0.80 2.05
CA ASP A 78 -10.89 -0.95 3.07
C ASP A 78 -11.17 -2.44 3.30
N THR A 79 -11.66 -2.77 4.50
CA THR A 79 -11.98 -4.17 4.87
C THR A 79 -13.42 -4.38 5.36
N HIS A 80 -14.20 -3.31 5.53
CA HIS A 80 -15.59 -3.34 6.00
C HIS A 80 -16.44 -4.40 5.25
N ALA A 81 -16.43 -4.36 3.91
CA ALA A 81 -17.19 -5.27 3.06
C ALA A 81 -16.35 -6.41 2.44
N GLY A 82 -15.18 -6.70 3.01
CA GLY A 82 -14.13 -7.50 2.37
C GLY A 82 -12.98 -6.62 1.87
N LEU A 83 -11.93 -7.20 1.29
CA LEU A 83 -10.78 -6.41 0.84
C LEU A 83 -11.13 -5.63 -0.43
N ASP A 84 -11.44 -4.34 -0.28
CA ASP A 84 -11.55 -3.42 -1.41
C ASP A 84 -10.26 -2.61 -1.57
N ILE A 85 -9.56 -2.84 -2.67
CA ILE A 85 -8.26 -2.23 -2.94
C ILE A 85 -8.46 -0.95 -3.73
N ALA A 86 -8.09 0.20 -3.16
CA ALA A 86 -8.10 1.48 -3.86
C ALA A 86 -6.86 1.64 -4.76
N ALA A 87 -5.70 1.26 -4.24
CA ALA A 87 -4.41 1.45 -4.90
C ALA A 87 -3.35 0.47 -4.40
N VAL A 88 -2.23 0.38 -5.14
CA VAL A 88 -1.01 -0.34 -4.72
C VAL A 88 0.21 0.53 -4.94
N ALA A 89 1.19 0.47 -4.04
CA ALA A 89 2.48 1.11 -4.21
C ALA A 89 3.64 0.12 -4.16
N LEU A 90 4.54 0.18 -5.14
CA LEU A 90 5.81 -0.52 -5.12
C LEU A 90 6.82 0.34 -4.36
N LEU A 91 7.53 -0.25 -3.40
CA LEU A 91 8.62 0.41 -2.71
C LEU A 91 9.93 0.10 -3.42
N THR A 92 10.52 1.12 -4.04
CA THR A 92 11.78 1.01 -4.79
C THR A 92 12.88 1.78 -4.07
N THR A 93 14.13 1.57 -4.46
CA THR A 93 15.27 2.36 -3.98
C THR A 93 15.17 3.84 -4.38
N GLY A 94 14.39 4.18 -5.41
CA GLY A 94 14.09 5.54 -5.86
C GLY A 94 12.77 6.10 -5.30
N GLY A 95 12.28 5.55 -4.19
CA GLY A 95 11.01 5.91 -3.57
C GLY A 95 9.82 5.06 -4.05
N ARG A 96 8.61 5.45 -3.64
CA ARG A 96 7.40 4.70 -3.98
C ARG A 96 6.90 4.98 -5.39
N VAL A 97 6.38 3.96 -6.07
CA VAL A 97 5.62 4.08 -7.32
C VAL A 97 4.20 3.61 -7.06
N LEU A 98 3.25 4.55 -7.12
CA LEU A 98 1.82 4.33 -6.86
C LEU A 98 1.07 4.02 -8.16
N PHE A 99 0.13 3.08 -8.07
CA PHE A 99 -0.91 2.83 -9.06
C PHE A 99 -2.27 2.80 -8.37
N SER A 100 -3.19 3.68 -8.77
CA SER A 100 -4.57 3.75 -8.30
C SER A 100 -5.55 3.21 -9.34
N LYS A 101 -6.69 2.67 -8.89
CA LYS A 101 -7.82 2.31 -9.77
C LYS A 101 -8.29 3.50 -10.63
N ASN A 102 -8.09 4.72 -10.15
CA ASN A 102 -8.56 5.95 -10.79
C ASN A 102 -7.46 6.74 -11.51
N ASP A 103 -6.24 6.18 -11.65
CA ASP A 103 -5.16 6.88 -12.34
C ASP A 103 -5.52 7.16 -13.81
N SER A 104 -5.31 8.39 -14.24
CA SER A 104 -5.38 8.76 -15.66
C SER A 104 -4.28 8.07 -16.48
N PRO A 105 -4.43 7.98 -17.81
CA PRO A 105 -3.37 7.43 -18.68
C PRO A 105 -2.02 8.16 -18.53
N SER A 106 -2.03 9.45 -18.19
CA SER A 106 -0.81 10.23 -17.98
C SER A 106 -0.09 9.89 -16.67
N GLU A 107 -0.84 9.62 -15.60
CA GLU A 107 -0.29 9.17 -14.32
C GLU A 107 0.30 7.77 -14.44
N ILE A 108 -0.42 6.85 -15.09
CA ILE A 108 0.08 5.50 -15.39
C ILE A 108 1.40 5.58 -16.16
N ARG A 109 1.45 6.39 -17.24
CA ARG A 109 2.70 6.58 -18.02
C ARG A 109 3.84 7.13 -17.18
N ARG A 110 3.57 8.06 -16.26
CA ARG A 110 4.59 8.61 -15.34
C ARG A 110 5.13 7.52 -14.42
N SER A 111 4.26 6.72 -13.80
CA SER A 111 4.65 5.61 -12.92
C SER A 111 5.45 4.53 -13.68
N LEU A 112 5.02 4.16 -14.90
CA LEU A 112 5.76 3.24 -15.77
C LEU A 112 7.14 3.77 -16.15
N LYS A 113 7.25 5.07 -16.47
CA LYS A 113 8.54 5.72 -16.76
C LYS A 113 9.48 5.69 -15.55
N ARG A 114 8.97 5.91 -14.34
CA ARG A 114 9.75 5.80 -13.10
C ARG A 114 10.29 4.39 -12.86
N LEU A 115 9.53 3.36 -13.25
CA LEU A 115 9.97 1.96 -13.19
C LEU A 115 10.91 1.58 -14.33
N GLY A 116 10.98 2.38 -15.40
CA GLY A 116 11.70 2.01 -16.63
C GLY A 116 11.10 0.79 -17.33
N LEU A 117 9.80 0.55 -17.16
CA LEU A 117 9.10 -0.63 -17.67
C LEU A 117 7.90 -0.24 -18.55
N GLY A 118 7.66 -1.03 -19.60
CA GLY A 118 6.42 -0.99 -20.37
C GLY A 118 5.24 -1.58 -19.59
N ARG A 119 4.01 -1.16 -19.95
CA ARG A 119 2.76 -1.58 -19.30
C ARG A 119 2.63 -3.10 -19.16
N GLN A 120 2.92 -3.83 -20.24
CA GLN A 120 2.83 -5.30 -20.33
C GLN A 120 3.83 -6.04 -19.42
N HIS A 121 4.86 -5.35 -18.93
CA HIS A 121 5.81 -5.92 -17.97
C HIS A 121 5.40 -5.66 -16.51
N VAL A 122 4.46 -4.74 -16.29
CA VAL A 122 3.96 -4.36 -14.97
C VAL A 122 2.63 -5.03 -14.69
N PHE A 123 1.66 -4.90 -15.60
CA PHE A 123 0.29 -5.39 -15.43
C PHE A 123 0.02 -6.67 -16.24
N PRO A 124 -0.85 -7.58 -15.76
CA PRO A 124 -1.40 -7.59 -14.38
C PRO A 124 -0.30 -7.74 -13.33
N LEU A 125 -0.48 -7.11 -12.17
CA LEU A 125 0.41 -7.31 -11.03
C LEU A 125 -0.33 -8.10 -9.95
N ASP A 126 0.33 -9.12 -9.41
CA ASP A 126 -0.20 -9.89 -8.30
C ASP A 126 0.24 -9.26 -6.98
N PHE A 127 -0.62 -9.34 -5.97
CA PHE A 127 -0.27 -8.96 -4.60
C PHE A 127 -0.54 -10.12 -3.64
N CYS A 128 0.21 -10.13 -2.54
CA CYS A 128 -0.05 -10.96 -1.38
C CYS A 128 0.18 -10.12 -0.13
N THR A 129 -0.78 -10.03 0.79
CA THR A 129 -0.55 -9.37 2.09
C THR A 129 0.52 -10.11 2.88
N ARG A 130 1.25 -9.39 3.74
CA ARG A 130 2.27 -9.98 4.63
C ARG A 130 1.69 -10.50 5.94
N VAL A 131 0.48 -10.09 6.26
CA VAL A 131 -0.28 -10.53 7.43
C VAL A 131 -1.67 -11.03 7.02
N PRO A 132 -2.25 -11.99 7.76
CA PRO A 132 -3.55 -12.53 7.43
C PRO A 132 -4.64 -11.48 7.66
N LEU A 133 -5.80 -11.65 7.02
CA LEU A 133 -6.99 -10.89 7.37
C LEU A 133 -7.59 -11.47 8.65
N ALA A 134 -7.92 -10.63 9.62
CA ALA A 134 -8.55 -11.04 10.87
C ALA A 134 -9.82 -11.88 10.63
N ARG A 135 -10.58 -11.55 9.57
CA ARG A 135 -11.82 -12.24 9.21
C ARG A 135 -11.61 -13.69 8.75
N THR A 136 -10.51 -13.99 8.08
CA THR A 136 -10.30 -15.28 7.39
C THR A 136 -9.14 -16.09 7.94
N GLY A 137 -8.21 -15.46 8.66
CA GLY A 137 -6.98 -16.07 9.15
C GLY A 137 -5.97 -16.44 8.06
N ILE A 138 -6.19 -16.01 6.81
CA ILE A 138 -5.30 -16.30 5.67
C ILE A 138 -4.74 -15.01 5.06
N LEU A 139 -3.56 -15.11 4.44
CA LEU A 139 -3.00 -14.03 3.63
C LEU A 139 -3.90 -13.80 2.41
N GLU A 140 -4.27 -12.56 2.17
CA GLU A 140 -5.06 -12.22 0.98
C GLU A 140 -4.15 -12.15 -0.23
N ARG A 141 -4.65 -12.70 -1.34
CA ARG A 141 -3.98 -12.69 -2.63
C ARG A 141 -4.95 -12.22 -3.69
N GLY A 142 -4.44 -11.47 -4.65
CA GLY A 142 -5.23 -11.06 -5.78
C GLY A 142 -4.38 -10.41 -6.85
N THR A 143 -5.06 -9.86 -7.84
CA THR A 143 -4.43 -9.20 -8.98
C THR A 143 -4.95 -7.77 -9.07
N PHE A 144 -4.04 -6.83 -9.21
CA PHE A 144 -4.33 -5.45 -9.47
C PHE A 144 -4.06 -5.13 -10.95
N ASN A 145 -5.03 -4.47 -11.58
CA ASN A 145 -4.92 -3.95 -12.94
C ASN A 145 -5.25 -2.47 -12.91
N SER A 146 -4.56 -1.67 -13.73
CA SER A 146 -5.04 -0.31 -13.96
C SER A 146 -6.25 -0.34 -14.91
N SER A 147 -7.22 0.52 -14.63
CA SER A 147 -8.52 0.63 -15.29
C SER A 147 -8.46 0.98 -16.79
N HIS A 148 -7.38 1.62 -17.26
CA HIS A 148 -7.20 1.96 -18.67
C HIS A 148 -6.31 0.95 -19.41
N ALA A 149 -6.94 0.10 -20.22
CA ALA A 149 -6.30 -0.78 -21.21
C ALA A 149 -5.97 -0.02 -22.50
#